data_AF-A0A5B1RBK2-F1
#
_entry.id   AF-A0A5B1RBK2-F1
#
_cell.length_a   1.000
_cell.length_b   1.000
_cell.length_c   1.000
_cell.angle_alpha   90.00
_cell.angle_beta   90.00
_cell.angle_gamma   90.00
#
_symmetry.space_group_name_H-M   'P 1'
#
loop_
_entity.id
_entity.type
_entity.pdbx_description
1 polymer ?
#
loop_
_entity_poly.entity_id
_entity_poly.type
_entity_poly.pdbx_seq_one_letter_code
_entity_poly.pdbx_strand_id
1 'polypeptide(L)'
;QALTAYKRVDKKIKPIAGTFPEAARVTRRIPGDPLRTLSVLSPHPTDFTPTAKISAERLEMLDINPDNFLWPEEEKLFMNVMCLNEDALAFEETDRGTFKESYFSPYIIPTVPHVPWAYKNIPIPP
;
A
#
# COMPACT_ATOMS: atom_id res chain seq x y z
N GLN A 1 30.84 -8.82 21.78
CA GLN A 1 30.19 -10.15 21.74
C GLN A 1 28.69 -9.96 21.83
N ALA A 2 27.93 -10.26 20.77
CA ALA A 2 26.48 -10.27 20.86
C ALA A 2 26.06 -11.55 21.61
N LEU A 3 25.65 -11.42 22.86
CA LEU A 3 25.02 -12.51 23.60
C LEU A 3 23.62 -12.72 23.02
N THR A 4 23.49 -13.53 21.97
CA THR A 4 22.18 -13.94 21.45
C THR A 4 21.57 -14.93 22.45
N ALA A 5 20.97 -14.40 23.52
CA ALA A 5 20.25 -15.18 24.49
C ALA A 5 19.06 -15.86 23.79
N TYR A 6 19.07 -17.19 23.74
CA TYR A 6 18.00 -17.98 23.15
C TYR A 6 16.65 -17.64 23.81
N LYS A 7 15.65 -17.25 23.00
CA LYS A 7 14.29 -16.96 23.49
C LYS A 7 13.70 -18.23 24.07
N ARG A 8 13.54 -18.26 25.40
CA ARG A 8 13.00 -19.40 26.14
C ARG A 8 11.63 -19.79 25.60
N VAL A 9 11.31 -21.09 25.66
CA VAL A 9 10.11 -21.68 25.04
C VAL A 9 8.82 -21.04 25.55
N ASP A 10 8.76 -20.73 26.85
CA ASP A 10 7.66 -20.00 27.52
C ASP A 10 7.44 -18.58 26.98
N LYS A 11 8.47 -17.98 26.38
CA LYS A 11 8.41 -16.66 25.77
C LYS A 11 8.18 -16.71 24.26
N LYS A 12 8.24 -17.88 23.63
CA LYS A 12 8.05 -18.02 22.16
C LYS A 12 6.57 -17.86 21.81
N ILE A 13 6.27 -16.83 21.04
CA ILE A 13 4.94 -16.60 20.47
C ILE A 13 4.88 -17.37 19.14
N LYS A 14 3.94 -18.31 19.01
CA LYS A 14 3.69 -19.04 17.76
C LYS A 14 2.35 -18.58 17.18
N PRO A 15 2.27 -18.27 15.88
CA PRO A 15 0.99 -18.02 15.25
C PRO A 15 0.16 -19.31 15.28
N ILE A 16 -1.12 -19.17 15.57
CA ILE A 16 -2.10 -20.25 15.53
C ILE A 16 -2.97 -20.00 14.31
N ALA A 17 -3.26 -21.05 13.54
CA ALA A 17 -4.23 -20.97 12.45
C ALA A 17 -5.65 -20.92 13.06
N GLY A 18 -6.07 -19.72 13.45
CA GLY A 18 -7.42 -19.43 13.97
C GLY A 18 -8.25 -18.60 12.99
N THR A 19 -9.56 -18.54 13.20
CA THR A 19 -10.43 -17.61 12.47
C THR A 19 -10.13 -16.17 12.89
N PHE A 20 -10.09 -15.26 11.91
CA PHE A 20 -9.87 -13.84 12.20
C PHE A 20 -11.12 -13.27 12.88
N PRO A 21 -11.01 -12.64 14.07
CA PRO A 21 -12.18 -12.19 14.80
C PRO A 21 -12.82 -10.98 14.13
N GLU A 22 -14.15 -10.97 14.06
CA GLU A 22 -14.92 -9.89 13.42
C GLU A 22 -14.67 -8.52 14.07
N ALA A 23 -14.43 -8.50 15.39
CA ALA A 23 -14.08 -7.27 16.11
C ALA A 23 -12.75 -6.63 15.67
N ALA A 24 -11.84 -7.41 15.06
CA ALA A 24 -10.57 -6.91 14.52
C ALA A 24 -10.66 -6.56 13.02
N ARG A 25 -11.83 -6.71 12.40
CA ARG A 25 -12.02 -6.52 10.96
C ARG A 25 -11.78 -5.06 10.57
N VAL A 26 -10.92 -4.86 9.58
CA VAL A 26 -10.71 -3.53 8.99
C VAL A 26 -11.97 -3.11 8.23
N THR A 27 -12.56 -1.99 8.64
CA THR A 27 -13.70 -1.38 7.94
C THR A 27 -13.18 -0.33 6.97
N ARG A 28 -13.53 -0.45 5.69
CA ARG A 28 -13.25 0.56 4.67
C ARG A 28 -14.43 1.53 4.57
N ARG A 29 -14.15 2.83 4.56
CA ARG A 29 -15.14 3.91 4.38
C ARG A 29 -14.59 4.94 3.40
N ILE A 30 -15.49 5.61 2.69
CA ILE A 30 -15.15 6.73 1.80
C ILE A 30 -15.89 7.95 2.36
N PRO A 31 -15.20 8.80 3.15
CA PRO A 31 -15.85 9.88 3.91
C PRO A 31 -16.39 11.01 3.02
N GLY A 32 -15.94 11.11 1.78
CA GLY A 32 -16.42 12.08 0.80
C GLY A 32 -16.17 11.61 -0.63
N ASP A 33 -16.85 12.23 -1.59
CA ASP A 33 -16.71 11.88 -3.00
C ASP A 33 -15.26 12.11 -3.49
N PRO A 34 -14.57 11.06 -3.99
CA PRO A 34 -13.18 11.15 -4.43
C PRO A 34 -13.01 11.93 -5.74
N LEU A 35 -14.08 12.15 -6.50
CA LEU A 35 -14.02 12.79 -7.82
C LEU A 35 -14.07 14.32 -7.73
N ARG A 36 -14.35 14.89 -6.54
CA ARG A 36 -14.52 16.34 -6.35
C ARG A 36 -13.28 17.16 -6.69
N THR A 37 -12.10 16.57 -6.60
CA THR A 37 -10.82 17.24 -6.86
C THR A 37 -10.28 16.99 -8.27
N LEU A 38 -11.01 16.25 -9.11
CA LEU A 38 -10.56 15.99 -10.48
C LEU A 38 -10.52 17.29 -11.28
N SER A 39 -9.39 17.50 -11.96
CA SER A 39 -9.23 18.58 -12.92
C SER A 39 -10.13 18.35 -14.14
N VAL A 40 -10.73 19.42 -14.65
CA VAL A 40 -11.47 19.37 -15.91
C VAL A 40 -10.47 19.16 -17.05
N LEU A 41 -10.75 18.19 -17.92
CA LEU A 41 -9.93 17.90 -19.09
C LEU A 41 -10.31 18.83 -20.25
N SER A 42 -9.30 19.38 -20.93
CA SER A 42 -9.49 20.12 -22.17
C SER A 42 -9.78 19.15 -23.31
N PRO A 43 -10.76 19.43 -24.20
CA PRO A 43 -10.99 18.65 -25.43
C PRO A 43 -9.83 18.75 -26.43
N HIS A 44 -8.99 19.77 -26.27
CA HIS A 44 -7.81 20.02 -27.10
C HIS A 44 -6.57 19.86 -26.22
N PRO A 45 -5.95 18.67 -26.18
CA PRO A 45 -4.75 18.45 -25.41
C PRO A 45 -3.57 19.19 -26.04
N THR A 46 -2.70 19.75 -25.21
CA THR A 46 -1.42 20.32 -25.64
C THR A 46 -0.43 19.22 -25.94
N ASP A 47 0.60 19.53 -26.73
CA ASP A 47 1.72 18.60 -26.94
C ASP A 47 2.44 18.31 -25.62
N PHE A 48 3.00 17.11 -25.49
CA PHE A 48 3.67 16.66 -24.28
C PHE A 48 4.88 17.53 -23.95
N THR A 49 4.93 18.02 -22.72
CA THR A 49 6.08 18.69 -22.13
C THR A 49 6.57 17.88 -20.94
N PRO A 50 7.85 17.47 -20.88
CA PRO A 50 8.38 16.73 -19.75
C PRO A 50 8.20 17.50 -18.44
N THR A 51 7.69 16.83 -17.42
CA THR A 51 7.51 17.38 -16.07
C THR A 51 8.56 16.78 -15.13
N ALA A 52 8.63 17.26 -13.89
CA ALA A 52 9.58 16.77 -12.89
C ALA A 52 9.49 15.25 -12.66
N LYS A 53 8.29 14.65 -12.73
CA LYS A 53 8.11 13.19 -12.56
C LYS A 53 7.99 12.44 -13.88
N ILE A 54 7.29 12.98 -14.88
CA ILE A 54 7.11 12.33 -16.17
C ILE A 54 8.18 12.83 -17.16
N SER A 55 9.28 12.10 -17.24
CA SER A 55 10.29 12.25 -18.29
C SER A 55 9.89 11.47 -19.56
N ALA A 56 10.54 11.75 -20.69
CA ALA A 56 10.31 11.02 -21.93
C ALA A 56 10.55 9.49 -21.77
N GLU A 57 11.61 9.11 -21.07
CA GLU A 57 11.92 7.70 -20.78
C GLU A 57 10.81 7.02 -19.97
N ARG A 58 10.27 7.70 -18.94
CA ARG A 58 9.16 7.19 -18.12
C ARG A 58 7.85 7.12 -18.90
N LEU A 59 7.66 8.01 -19.88
CA LEU A 59 6.53 7.98 -20.78
C LEU A 59 6.61 6.80 -21.75
N GLU A 60 7.80 6.50 -22.27
CA GLU A 60 8.03 5.29 -23.09
C GLU A 60 7.82 4.01 -22.27
N MET A 61 8.22 4.00 -20.99
CA MET A 61 7.95 2.87 -20.08
C MET A 61 6.46 2.60 -19.86
N LEU A 62 5.60 3.61 -19.98
CA LEU A 62 4.16 3.45 -19.87
C LEU A 62 3.56 2.67 -21.05
N ASP A 63 4.33 2.52 -22.15
CA ASP A 63 3.94 1.79 -23.37
C ASP A 63 2.52 2.14 -23.79
N ILE A 64 2.29 3.44 -24.01
CA ILE A 64 0.97 3.96 -24.35
C ILE A 64 0.66 3.51 -25.79
N ASN A 65 -0.47 2.84 -25.97
CA ASN A 65 -1.00 2.42 -27.28
C ASN A 65 -0.21 1.32 -28.04
N PRO A 66 0.10 0.17 -27.42
CA PRO A 66 0.89 -0.88 -28.09
C PRO A 66 0.17 -1.46 -29.31
N ASP A 67 -1.16 -1.52 -29.27
CA ASP A 67 -2.00 -2.07 -30.33
C ASP A 67 -2.41 -1.02 -31.38
N ASN A 68 -1.93 0.24 -31.28
CA ASN A 68 -2.36 1.36 -32.12
C ASN A 68 -3.90 1.55 -32.17
N PHE A 69 -4.58 1.26 -31.07
CA PHE A 69 -6.02 1.44 -30.91
C PHE A 69 -6.41 2.91 -30.79
N LEU A 70 -5.62 3.71 -30.07
CA LEU A 70 -5.89 5.13 -29.83
C LEU A 70 -5.50 5.97 -31.05
N TRP A 71 -6.26 7.03 -31.30
CA TRP A 71 -5.90 8.05 -32.28
C TRP A 71 -4.76 8.94 -31.75
N PRO A 72 -4.00 9.60 -32.64
CA PRO A 72 -2.91 10.49 -32.21
C PRO A 72 -3.36 11.57 -31.21
N GLU A 73 -4.57 12.11 -31.37
CA GLU A 73 -5.14 13.09 -30.44
C GLU A 73 -5.55 12.47 -29.09
N GLU A 74 -6.02 11.23 -29.08
CA GLU A 74 -6.37 10.50 -27.86
C GLU A 74 -5.12 10.11 -27.08
N GLU A 75 -4.04 9.75 -27.77
CA GLU A 75 -2.75 9.48 -27.17
C GLU A 75 -2.20 10.74 -26.46
N LYS A 76 -2.26 11.90 -27.12
CA LYS A 76 -1.91 13.19 -26.51
C LYS A 76 -2.79 13.52 -25.31
N LEU A 77 -4.09 13.25 -25.38
CA LEU A 77 -5.00 13.45 -24.26
C LEU A 77 -4.60 12.57 -23.07
N PHE A 78 -4.27 11.31 -23.32
CA PHE A 78 -3.83 10.38 -22.29
C PHE A 78 -2.52 10.82 -21.63
N MET A 79 -1.54 11.27 -22.43
CA MET A 79 -0.29 11.85 -21.91
C MET A 79 -0.57 13.06 -21.00
N ASN A 80 -1.49 13.94 -21.39
CA ASN A 80 -1.90 15.09 -20.58
C ASN A 80 -2.56 14.66 -19.26
N VAL A 81 -3.45 13.66 -19.30
CA VAL A 81 -4.09 13.09 -18.09
C VAL A 81 -3.04 12.54 -17.13
N MET A 82 -2.02 11.84 -17.66
CA MET A 82 -0.93 11.32 -16.84
C MET A 82 -0.12 12.45 -16.21
N CYS A 83 0.21 13.50 -16.97
CA CYS A 83 0.91 14.67 -16.43
C CYS A 83 0.12 15.39 -15.33
N LEU A 84 -1.20 15.56 -15.51
CA LEU A 84 -2.07 16.17 -14.51
C LEU A 84 -2.15 15.36 -13.21
N ASN A 85 -1.95 14.04 -13.30
CA ASN A 85 -2.01 13.12 -12.16
C ASN A 85 -0.64 12.52 -11.83
N GLU A 86 0.46 13.22 -12.17
CA GLU A 86 1.82 12.68 -12.02
C GLU A 86 2.16 12.28 -10.58
N ASP A 87 1.52 12.92 -9.60
CA ASP A 87 1.69 12.61 -8.18
C ASP A 87 1.11 11.27 -7.75
N ALA A 88 0.15 10.74 -8.51
CA ALA A 88 -0.42 9.42 -8.26
C ALA A 88 0.44 8.28 -8.82
N LEU A 89 1.38 8.59 -9.73
CA LEU A 89 2.26 7.60 -10.35
C LEU A 89 3.51 7.40 -9.49
N ALA A 90 3.84 6.14 -9.23
CA ALA A 90 5.05 5.77 -8.50
C ALA A 90 6.03 5.06 -9.44
N PHE A 91 7.10 5.76 -9.83
CA PHE A 91 8.17 5.20 -10.66
C PHE A 91 9.30 4.63 -9.79
N GLU A 92 9.54 5.24 -8.63
CA GLU A 92 10.54 4.79 -7.65
C GLU A 92 9.88 4.40 -6.31
N GLU A 93 10.60 3.67 -5.47
CA GLU A 93 10.10 3.29 -4.13
C GLU A 93 9.82 4.51 -3.24
N THR A 94 10.53 5.61 -3.47
CA THR A 94 10.36 6.92 -2.81
C THR A 94 9.02 7.57 -3.14
N ASP A 95 8.45 7.30 -4.31
CA ASP A 95 7.15 7.81 -4.75
C ASP A 95 5.97 7.02 -4.15
N ARG A 96 6.25 5.95 -3.39
CA ARG A 96 5.22 5.08 -2.84
C ARG A 96 4.32 5.84 -1.86
N GLY A 97 3.11 6.15 -2.32
CA GLY A 97 2.06 6.73 -1.48
C GLY A 97 1.50 5.75 -0.44
N THR A 98 0.89 6.31 0.61
CA THR A 98 0.04 5.56 1.55
C THR A 98 -1.39 6.04 1.42
N PHE A 99 -2.35 5.15 1.66
CA PHE A 99 -3.75 5.56 1.67
C PHE A 99 -4.03 6.48 2.86
N LYS A 100 -4.99 7.39 2.66
CA LYS A 100 -5.45 8.28 3.72
C LYS A 100 -6.02 7.47 4.88
N GLU A 101 -5.56 7.75 6.10
CA GLU A 101 -5.97 7.05 7.32
C GLU A 101 -7.48 7.05 7.53
N SER A 102 -8.18 8.14 7.16
CA SER A 102 -9.64 8.25 7.27
C SER A 102 -10.43 7.18 6.50
N TYR A 103 -9.80 6.46 5.56
CA TYR A 103 -10.49 5.47 4.74
C TYR A 103 -10.57 4.10 5.42
N PHE A 104 -9.69 3.83 6.38
CA PHE A 104 -9.55 2.51 7.00
C PHE A 104 -9.58 2.64 8.52
N SER A 105 -10.33 1.77 9.18
CA SER A 105 -10.17 1.64 10.63
C SER A 105 -8.76 1.14 10.97
N PRO A 106 -8.22 1.48 12.16
CA PRO A 106 -6.93 0.96 12.61
C PRO A 106 -6.87 -0.56 12.51
N TYR A 107 -5.74 -1.08 12.06
CA TYR A 107 -5.52 -2.53 12.00
C TYR A 107 -5.29 -3.07 13.41
N ILE A 108 -6.08 -4.08 13.80
CA ILE A 108 -5.95 -4.74 15.10
C ILE A 108 -5.35 -6.12 14.85
N ILE A 109 -4.18 -6.39 15.45
CA ILE A 109 -3.57 -7.73 15.42
C ILE A 109 -4.26 -8.58 16.50
N PRO A 110 -5.05 -9.60 16.14
CA PRO A 110 -5.68 -10.45 17.15
C PRO A 110 -4.63 -11.31 17.84
N THR A 111 -4.57 -11.22 19.17
CA THR A 111 -3.66 -12.03 19.99
C THR A 111 -4.43 -13.07 20.80
N VAL A 112 -3.94 -14.30 20.85
CA VAL A 112 -4.47 -15.35 21.73
C VAL A 112 -3.59 -15.43 22.99
N PRO A 113 -4.17 -15.57 24.19
CA PRO A 113 -3.39 -15.79 25.41
C PRO A 113 -2.48 -17.02 25.26
N HIS A 114 -1.20 -16.86 25.54
CA HIS A 114 -0.24 -17.96 25.51
C HIS A 114 -0.34 -18.78 26.80
N VAL A 115 -0.62 -20.08 26.67
CA VAL A 115 -0.58 -21.03 27.79
C VAL A 115 0.76 -21.78 27.75
N PRO A 116 1.65 -21.62 28.75
CA PRO A 116 2.89 -22.39 28.82
C PRO A 116 2.59 -23.87 29.05
N TRP A 117 3.14 -24.73 28.20
CA TRP A 117 2.90 -26.18 28.18
C TRP A 117 3.35 -26.94 29.46
N ALA A 118 4.24 -26.36 30.27
CA ALA A 118 4.70 -26.99 31.51
C ALA A 118 5.05 -25.96 32.58
N TYR A 119 4.40 -26.05 33.74
CA TYR A 119 4.87 -25.44 34.98
C TYR A 119 5.89 -26.40 35.60
N LYS A 120 7.19 -26.10 35.54
CA LYS A 120 8.17 -26.89 36.31
C LYS A 120 7.87 -26.62 37.79
N ASN A 121 7.53 -27.65 38.56
CA ASN A 121 7.52 -27.54 40.03
C ASN A 121 8.91 -27.04 40.46
N ILE A 122 8.93 -25.95 41.23
CA ILE A 122 10.16 -25.47 41.86
C ILE A 122 10.61 -26.59 42.80
N PRO A 123 11.84 -27.11 42.66
CA PRO A 123 12.33 -28.15 43.56
C PRO A 123 12.39 -27.58 44.97
N ILE A 124 11.67 -28.21 45.90
CA ILE A 124 11.73 -27.88 47.33
C ILE A 124 12.99 -28.55 47.87
N PRO A 125 13.94 -27.81 48.48
CA PRO A 125 15.14 -28.41 49.06
C PRO A 125 14.79 -29.26 50.29
N PRO A 126 15.53 -30.37 50.55
CA PRO A 126 15.39 -31.16 51.77
C PRO A 126 15.90 -30.44 53.01
#